data_AF-A0A7W1R7C0-F1
#
_entry.id   AF-A0A7W1R7C0-F1
#
_cell.length_a   1.000
_cell.length_b   1.000
_cell.length_c   1.000
_cell.angle_alpha   90.00
_cell.angle_beta   90.00
_cell.angle_gamma   90.00
#
_symmetry.space_group_name_H-M   'P 1'
#
loop_
_entity.id
_entity.type
_entity.pdbx_description
1 polymer ?
#
loop_
_entity_poly.entity_id
_entity_poly.type
_entity_poly.pdbx_seq_one_letter_code
_entity_poly.pdbx_strand_id
1 'polypeptide(L)'
;MRITTDWSWDWRPYFGVWVLVALFVGFYALSWRRHLRVTARVMQPDDWRHVRRYGAAMVALVVASDWPLGALGAAYLLSAHMTQFLIYILAFAPLLLLGTPEWMARRLLHRSRLDRIYRFITKPIVAALLFNGLLVTTHAPVTVDLLRGTQIGSFVIDMTWLAMGLIAWSPIISPLPEVVHPSVPIKLAYLFLA
;
A
#
# COMPACT_ATOMS: atom_id res chain seq x y z
N MET A 1 -18.88 10.68 12.51
CA MET A 1 -18.37 10.87 13.88
C MET A 1 -17.19 11.84 13.79
N ARG A 2 -17.36 13.07 14.29
CA ARG A 2 -16.28 14.09 14.34
C ARG A 2 -15.24 13.66 15.37
N ILE A 3 -13.95 13.89 15.07
CA ILE A 3 -12.86 13.56 15.99
C ILE A 3 -12.60 14.80 16.84
N THR A 4 -13.36 14.97 17.93
CA THR A 4 -13.29 16.16 18.81
C THR A 4 -13.12 15.80 20.28
N THR A 5 -12.59 14.61 20.59
CA THR A 5 -12.26 14.23 21.97
C THR A 5 -10.81 14.60 22.27
N ASP A 6 -10.52 14.98 23.50
CA ASP A 6 -9.13 15.12 23.97
C ASP A 6 -8.36 13.80 23.77
N TRP A 7 -7.07 13.91 23.46
CA TRP A 7 -6.21 12.73 23.28
C TRP A 7 -6.13 11.94 24.59
N SER A 8 -6.37 10.63 24.52
CA SER A 8 -6.13 9.70 25.62
C SER A 8 -5.19 8.57 25.19
N TRP A 9 -4.34 8.13 26.11
CA TRP A 9 -3.43 6.99 25.91
C TRP A 9 -4.12 5.64 26.16
N ASP A 10 -5.45 5.63 26.24
CA ASP A 10 -6.19 4.39 26.34
C ASP A 10 -6.09 3.66 25.00
N TRP A 11 -5.75 2.38 25.09
CA TRP A 11 -5.69 1.52 23.91
C TRP A 11 -7.07 1.45 23.24
N ARG A 12 -7.11 1.64 21.92
CA ARG A 12 -8.33 1.56 21.11
C ARG A 12 -8.05 0.74 19.86
N PRO A 13 -8.68 -0.42 19.67
CA PRO A 13 -8.51 -1.20 18.46
C PRO A 13 -9.27 -0.57 17.29
N TYR A 14 -8.60 -0.36 16.16
CA TYR A 14 -9.26 0.06 14.93
C TYR A 14 -9.70 -1.17 14.12
N PHE A 15 -10.89 -1.69 14.40
CA PHE A 15 -11.40 -2.92 13.76
C PHE A 15 -11.31 -2.93 12.23
N GLY A 16 -11.46 -1.78 11.57
CA GLY A 16 -11.29 -1.66 10.12
C GLY A 16 -9.89 -2.08 9.63
N VAL A 17 -8.85 -1.76 10.40
CA VAL A 17 -7.46 -2.17 10.11
C VAL A 17 -7.32 -3.68 10.22
N TRP A 18 -7.86 -4.27 11.28
CA TRP A 18 -7.81 -5.72 11.50
C TRP A 18 -8.59 -6.49 10.43
N VAL A 19 -9.76 -5.99 10.02
CA VAL A 19 -10.52 -6.55 8.90
C VAL A 19 -9.71 -6.45 7.60
N LEU A 20 -9.09 -5.31 7.32
CA LEU A 20 -8.26 -5.13 6.13
C LEU A 20 -7.07 -6.10 6.11
N VAL A 21 -6.35 -6.22 7.21
CA VAL A 21 -5.24 -7.17 7.37
C VAL A 21 -5.73 -8.61 7.21
N ALA A 22 -6.86 -8.97 7.82
CA ALA A 22 -7.45 -10.29 7.67
C ALA A 22 -7.83 -10.59 6.21
N LEU A 23 -8.32 -9.59 5.45
CA LEU A 23 -8.62 -9.73 4.02
C LEU A 23 -7.35 -9.96 3.21
N PHE A 24 -6.28 -9.19 3.44
CA PHE A 24 -4.99 -9.38 2.76
C PHE A 24 -4.40 -10.76 3.07
N VAL A 25 -4.27 -11.11 4.36
CA VAL A 25 -3.73 -12.41 4.81
C VAL A 25 -4.59 -13.57 4.30
N GLY A 26 -5.91 -13.45 4.40
CA GLY A 26 -6.87 -14.45 3.94
C GLY A 26 -6.77 -14.65 2.43
N PHE A 27 -6.76 -13.57 1.65
CA PHE A 27 -6.58 -13.63 0.20
C PHE A 27 -5.24 -14.29 -0.18
N TYR A 28 -4.15 -13.89 0.47
CA TYR A 28 -2.82 -14.43 0.20
C TYR A 28 -2.74 -15.93 0.52
N ALA A 29 -3.19 -16.33 1.72
CA ALA A 29 -3.21 -17.73 2.14
C ALA A 29 -4.10 -18.59 1.25
N LEU A 30 -5.29 -18.12 0.87
CA LEU A 30 -6.19 -18.84 -0.04
C LEU A 30 -5.59 -18.95 -1.44
N SER A 31 -4.95 -17.90 -1.94
CA SER A 31 -4.26 -17.93 -3.24
C SER A 31 -3.13 -18.95 -3.23
N TRP A 32 -2.29 -18.95 -2.18
CA TRP A 32 -1.20 -19.91 -2.01
C TRP A 32 -1.70 -21.35 -1.93
N ARG A 33 -2.70 -21.61 -1.06
CA ARG A 33 -3.33 -22.93 -0.92
C ARG A 33 -3.88 -23.44 -2.24
N ARG A 34 -4.58 -22.59 -2.99
CA ARG A 34 -5.14 -22.96 -4.30
C ARG A 34 -4.04 -23.24 -5.32
N HIS A 35 -3.01 -22.40 -5.38
CA HIS A 35 -1.91 -22.57 -6.33
C HIS A 35 -1.13 -23.86 -6.07
N LEU A 36 -0.74 -24.11 -4.82
CA LEU A 36 -0.07 -25.36 -4.42
C LEU A 36 -0.88 -26.62 -4.77
N ARG A 37 -2.21 -26.56 -4.56
CA ARG A 37 -3.11 -27.65 -4.94
C ARG A 37 -3.19 -27.86 -6.45
N VAL A 38 -3.40 -26.79 -7.22
CA VAL A 38 -3.57 -26.86 -8.68
C VAL A 38 -2.30 -27.31 -9.39
N THR A 39 -1.13 -26.83 -8.94
CA THR A 39 0.15 -27.20 -9.56
C THR A 39 0.76 -28.47 -8.96
N ALA A 40 0.10 -29.09 -7.97
CA ALA A 40 0.64 -30.21 -7.18
C ALA A 40 2.10 -29.98 -6.70
N ARG A 41 2.44 -28.73 -6.37
CA ARG A 41 3.82 -28.33 -6.01
C ARG A 41 3.96 -28.20 -4.50
N VAL A 42 5.18 -28.29 -4.02
CA VAL A 42 5.54 -27.96 -2.62
C VAL A 42 6.23 -26.60 -2.59
N MET A 43 6.17 -25.94 -1.43
CA MET A 43 6.89 -24.70 -1.18
C MET A 43 8.40 -24.85 -1.36
N GLN A 44 8.98 -23.96 -2.16
CA GLN A 44 10.42 -23.84 -2.34
C GLN A 44 11.00 -22.72 -1.46
N PRO A 45 12.31 -22.69 -1.20
CA PRO A 45 12.93 -21.66 -0.37
C PRO A 45 12.66 -20.22 -0.84
N ASP A 46 12.55 -19.99 -2.15
CA ASP A 46 12.26 -18.66 -2.71
C ASP A 46 10.80 -18.21 -2.45
N ASP A 47 9.86 -19.15 -2.38
CA ASP A 47 8.48 -18.85 -2.00
C ASP A 47 8.40 -18.29 -0.57
N TRP A 48 9.25 -18.77 0.34
CA TRP A 48 9.34 -18.24 1.71
C TRP A 48 9.89 -16.82 1.79
N ARG A 49 10.67 -16.37 0.81
CA ARG A 49 11.08 -14.97 0.71
C ARG A 49 9.86 -14.08 0.42
N HIS A 50 8.99 -14.51 -0.50
CA HIS A 50 7.74 -13.82 -0.80
C HIS A 50 6.83 -13.74 0.44
N VAL A 51 6.63 -14.87 1.13
CA VAL A 51 5.82 -14.92 2.36
C VAL A 51 6.35 -14.00 3.45
N ARG A 52 7.66 -14.01 3.70
CA ARG A 52 8.28 -13.15 4.72
C ARG A 52 8.10 -11.66 4.40
N ARG A 53 8.29 -11.27 3.14
CA ARG A 53 8.10 -9.87 2.69
C ARG A 53 6.64 -9.45 2.77
N TYR A 54 5.72 -10.32 2.35
CA TYR A 54 4.29 -10.06 2.47
C TYR A 54 3.86 -9.93 3.94
N GLY A 55 4.35 -10.81 4.81
CA GLY A 55 4.12 -10.72 6.25
C GLY A 55 4.68 -9.42 6.85
N ALA A 56 5.87 -9.00 6.44
CA ALA A 56 6.45 -7.73 6.85
C ALA A 56 5.63 -6.52 6.36
N ALA A 57 5.03 -6.59 5.16
CA ALA A 57 4.08 -5.58 4.69
C ALA A 57 2.85 -5.50 5.62
N MET A 58 2.28 -6.63 6.04
CA MET A 58 1.15 -6.64 6.97
C MET A 58 1.50 -6.02 8.34
N VAL A 59 2.70 -6.30 8.85
CA VAL A 59 3.19 -5.65 10.07
C VAL A 59 3.31 -4.14 9.88
N ALA A 60 3.88 -3.67 8.76
CA ALA A 60 3.97 -2.25 8.45
C ALA A 60 2.58 -1.59 8.37
N LEU A 61 1.59 -2.27 7.79
CA LEU A 61 0.21 -1.80 7.71
C LEU A 61 -0.41 -1.63 9.11
N VAL A 62 -0.24 -2.61 10.01
CA VAL A 62 -0.74 -2.53 11.39
C VAL A 62 -0.05 -1.41 12.15
N VAL A 63 1.28 -1.35 12.10
CA VAL A 63 2.07 -0.32 12.80
C VAL A 63 1.68 1.08 12.36
N ALA A 64 1.44 1.29 11.07
CA ALA A 64 1.05 2.60 10.54
C ALA A 64 -0.41 2.97 10.84
N SER A 65 -1.33 2.00 10.81
CA SER A 65 -2.77 2.29 10.78
C SER A 65 -3.49 2.07 12.11
N ASP A 66 -2.95 1.25 13.01
CA ASP A 66 -3.58 0.97 14.31
C ASP A 66 -3.07 1.92 15.40
N TRP A 67 -3.64 1.81 16.59
CA TRP A 67 -3.21 2.59 17.75
C TRP A 67 -1.75 2.29 18.14
N PRO A 68 -0.96 3.30 18.55
CA PRO A 68 -1.32 4.71 18.67
C PRO A 68 -1.11 5.54 17.40
N LEU A 69 -0.29 5.04 16.45
CA LEU A 69 0.21 5.86 15.34
C LEU A 69 -0.90 6.30 14.39
N GLY A 70 -1.79 5.38 13.98
CA GLY A 70 -2.92 5.72 13.12
C GLY A 70 -3.91 6.68 13.80
N ALA A 71 -4.10 6.53 15.11
CA ALA A 71 -4.94 7.45 15.89
C ALA A 71 -4.36 8.87 15.93
N LEU A 72 -3.06 8.98 16.23
CA LEU A 72 -2.34 10.25 16.27
C LEU A 72 -2.29 10.91 14.90
N GLY A 73 -2.02 10.13 13.84
CA GLY A 73 -1.93 10.61 12.47
C GLY A 73 -3.27 11.00 11.86
N ALA A 74 -4.38 10.41 12.31
CA ALA A 74 -5.69 10.74 11.78
C ALA A 74 -6.20 12.13 12.25
N ALA A 75 -5.87 12.55 13.48
CA ALA A 75 -6.60 13.66 14.10
C ALA A 75 -5.80 14.57 15.06
N TYR A 76 -4.55 14.26 15.40
CA TYR A 76 -3.85 14.98 16.48
C TYR A 76 -2.51 15.57 16.05
N LEU A 77 -1.66 14.80 15.37
CA LEU A 77 -0.28 15.20 15.11
C LEU A 77 0.07 15.06 13.63
N LEU A 78 0.46 16.17 13.00
CA LEU A 78 0.98 16.18 11.63
C LEU A 78 2.23 15.28 11.50
N SER A 79 3.13 15.26 12.49
CA SER A 79 4.32 14.41 12.46
C SER A 79 3.99 12.91 12.47
N ALA A 80 2.99 12.51 13.26
CA ALA A 80 2.46 11.15 13.26
C ALA A 80 1.82 10.81 11.90
N HIS A 81 1.07 11.76 11.32
CA HIS A 81 0.50 11.60 10.00
C HIS A 81 1.57 11.38 8.92
N MET A 82 2.63 12.21 8.92
CA MET A 82 3.74 12.08 7.99
C MET A 82 4.48 10.76 8.19
N THR A 83 4.62 10.29 9.43
CA THR A 83 5.26 9.00 9.73
C THR A 83 4.41 7.83 9.21
N GLN A 84 3.10 7.85 9.45
CA GLN A 84 2.15 6.87 8.89
C GLN A 84 2.26 6.83 7.35
N PHE A 85 2.23 8.00 6.72
CA PHE A 85 2.42 8.17 5.28
C PHE A 85 3.73 7.56 4.78
N LEU A 86 4.86 7.86 5.44
CA LEU A 86 6.17 7.31 5.08
C LEU A 86 6.22 5.79 5.23
N ILE A 87 5.59 5.21 6.26
CA ILE A 87 5.52 3.75 6.42
C ILE A 87 4.70 3.13 5.29
N TYR A 88 3.59 3.73 4.88
CA TYR A 88 2.80 3.23 3.75
C TYR A 88 3.60 3.15 2.46
N ILE A 89 4.37 4.19 2.15
CA ILE A 89 5.08 4.28 0.88
C ILE A 89 6.42 3.58 0.93
N LEU A 90 7.22 3.76 1.98
CA LEU A 90 8.60 3.26 2.02
C LEU A 90 8.71 1.83 2.58
N ALA A 91 7.70 1.35 3.32
CA ALA A 91 7.71 -0.01 3.87
C ALA A 91 6.59 -0.86 3.27
N PHE A 92 5.33 -0.52 3.50
CA PHE A 92 4.20 -1.37 3.10
C PHE A 92 4.18 -1.64 1.59
N ALA A 93 4.17 -0.59 0.76
CA ALA A 93 4.05 -0.73 -0.68
C ALA A 93 5.17 -1.60 -1.32
N PRO A 94 6.46 -1.33 -1.09
CA PRO A 94 7.51 -2.15 -1.68
C PRO A 94 7.54 -3.58 -1.13
N LEU A 95 7.29 -3.78 0.17
CA LEU A 95 7.22 -5.11 0.75
C LEU A 95 6.04 -5.92 0.21
N LEU A 96 4.89 -5.28 -0.03
CA LEU A 96 3.73 -5.93 -0.60
C LEU A 96 3.99 -6.37 -2.05
N LEU A 97 4.61 -5.50 -2.86
CA LEU A 97 4.99 -5.83 -4.24
C LEU A 97 6.02 -6.97 -4.28
N LEU A 98 7.10 -6.87 -3.52
CA LEU A 98 8.16 -7.90 -3.47
C LEU A 98 7.70 -9.20 -2.79
N GLY A 99 6.65 -9.14 -1.97
CA GLY A 99 5.99 -10.28 -1.36
C GLY A 99 4.92 -10.92 -2.25
N THR A 100 4.54 -10.27 -3.35
CA THR A 100 3.53 -10.74 -4.29
C THR A 100 4.23 -11.39 -5.49
N PRO A 101 4.18 -12.71 -5.66
CA PRO A 101 4.79 -13.37 -6.80
C PRO A 101 3.98 -13.15 -8.07
N GLU A 102 4.66 -13.26 -9.22
CA GLU A 102 4.13 -12.96 -10.55
C GLU A 102 2.79 -13.65 -10.82
N TRP A 103 2.68 -14.95 -10.56
CA TRP A 103 1.44 -15.69 -10.85
C TRP A 103 0.24 -15.15 -10.07
N MET A 104 0.46 -14.63 -8.85
CA MET A 104 -0.59 -14.07 -8.01
C MET A 104 -0.99 -12.69 -8.51
N ALA A 105 -0.01 -11.87 -8.90
CA ALA A 105 -0.25 -10.58 -9.57
C ALA A 105 -1.03 -10.76 -10.89
N ARG A 106 -0.64 -11.73 -11.72
CA ARG A 106 -1.35 -12.10 -12.95
C ARG A 106 -2.79 -12.52 -12.70
N ARG A 107 -3.05 -13.27 -11.61
CA ARG A 107 -4.41 -13.68 -11.23
C ARG A 107 -5.27 -12.47 -10.83
N LEU A 108 -4.70 -11.51 -10.12
CA LEU A 108 -5.39 -10.27 -9.73
C LEU A 108 -5.73 -9.39 -10.95
N LEU A 109 -4.83 -9.33 -11.93
CA LEU A 109 -4.93 -8.46 -13.09
C LEU A 109 -5.48 -9.13 -14.36
N HIS A 110 -5.88 -10.41 -14.28
CA HIS A 110 -6.28 -11.26 -15.43
C HIS A 110 -7.46 -10.71 -16.27
N ARG A 111 -8.10 -9.61 -15.88
CA ARG A 111 -9.10 -8.93 -16.70
C ARG A 111 -8.42 -7.93 -17.61
N SER A 112 -8.57 -8.10 -18.93
CA SER A 112 -7.89 -7.30 -19.97
C SER A 112 -7.94 -5.77 -19.78
N ARG A 113 -9.04 -5.25 -19.21
CA ARG A 113 -9.15 -3.82 -18.88
C ARG A 113 -8.28 -3.41 -17.70
N LEU A 114 -8.23 -4.21 -16.63
CA LEU A 114 -7.42 -3.92 -15.44
C LEU A 114 -5.94 -4.02 -15.75
N ASP A 115 -5.52 -5.02 -16.51
CA ASP A 115 -4.14 -5.13 -17.00
C ASP A 115 -3.72 -3.89 -17.81
N ARG A 116 -4.56 -3.45 -18.76
CA ARG A 116 -4.27 -2.25 -19.56
C ARG A 116 -4.15 -0.99 -18.70
N ILE A 117 -5.05 -0.80 -17.74
CA ILE A 117 -5.01 0.34 -16.82
C ILE A 117 -3.75 0.27 -15.98
N TYR A 118 -3.46 -0.89 -15.37
CA TYR A 118 -2.27 -1.09 -14.56
C TYR A 118 -1.00 -0.74 -15.34
N ARG A 119 -0.81 -1.33 -16.53
CA ARG A 119 0.34 -1.05 -17.39
C ARG A 119 0.47 0.43 -17.79
N PHE A 120 -0.63 1.17 -17.87
CA PHE A 120 -0.61 2.60 -18.17
C PHE A 120 -0.20 3.42 -16.95
N ILE A 121 -0.84 3.20 -15.79
CA ILE A 121 -0.58 3.97 -14.57
C ILE A 121 0.78 3.66 -13.95
N THR A 122 1.37 2.50 -14.27
CA THR A 122 2.72 2.12 -13.82
C THR A 122 3.83 2.48 -14.81
N LYS A 123 3.55 3.31 -15.83
CA LYS A 123 4.63 3.95 -16.60
C LYS A 123 5.35 4.95 -15.69
N PRO A 124 6.69 5.03 -15.68
CA PRO A 124 7.43 5.86 -14.72
C PRO A 124 6.91 7.30 -14.64
N ILE A 125 6.77 8.01 -15.76
CA ILE A 125 6.29 9.40 -15.76
C ILE A 125 4.85 9.50 -15.23
N VAL A 126 3.97 8.58 -15.63
CA VAL A 126 2.57 8.58 -15.20
C VAL A 126 2.46 8.31 -13.71
N ALA A 127 3.20 7.32 -13.20
CA ALA A 127 3.25 6.98 -11.78
C ALA A 127 3.77 8.16 -10.94
N ALA A 128 4.84 8.83 -11.38
CA ALA A 128 5.39 10.01 -10.70
C ALA A 128 4.38 11.16 -10.65
N LEU A 129 3.70 11.45 -11.76
CA LEU A 129 2.69 12.50 -11.83
C LEU A 129 1.47 12.19 -10.95
N LEU A 130 1.00 10.93 -10.95
CA LEU A 130 -0.11 10.51 -10.09
C LEU A 130 0.25 10.62 -8.60
N PHE A 131 1.46 10.18 -8.23
CA PHE A 131 1.95 10.25 -6.87
C PHE A 131 2.09 11.69 -6.38
N ASN A 132 2.76 12.56 -7.16
CA ASN A 132 2.92 13.97 -6.81
C ASN A 132 1.59 14.74 -6.84
N GLY A 133 0.72 14.44 -7.80
CA GLY A 133 -0.62 15.01 -7.86
C GLY A 133 -1.43 14.67 -6.61
N LEU A 134 -1.35 13.41 -6.15
CA LEU A 134 -1.96 13.02 -4.89
C LEU A 134 -1.31 13.74 -3.71
N LEU A 135 0.02 13.80 -3.65
CA LEU A 135 0.77 14.49 -2.60
C LEU A 135 0.28 15.93 -2.41
N VAL A 136 0.26 16.70 -3.49
CA VAL A 136 -0.22 18.09 -3.48
C VAL A 136 -1.69 18.15 -3.05
N THR A 137 -2.52 17.27 -3.61
CA THR A 137 -3.97 17.29 -3.34
C THR A 137 -4.29 16.95 -1.89
N THR A 138 -3.69 15.92 -1.30
CA THR A 138 -4.01 15.48 0.07
C THR A 138 -3.43 16.39 1.13
N HIS A 139 -2.43 17.21 0.79
CA HIS A 139 -1.81 18.18 1.70
C HIS A 139 -2.32 19.62 1.49
N ALA A 140 -3.18 19.84 0.49
CA ALA A 140 -3.87 21.12 0.33
C ALA A 140 -4.83 21.34 1.52
N PRO A 141 -4.89 22.56 2.10
CA PRO A 141 -5.75 22.86 3.25
C PRO A 141 -7.20 22.45 3.03
N VAL A 142 -7.76 22.73 1.84
CA VAL A 142 -9.13 22.36 1.48
C VAL A 142 -9.41 20.86 1.64
N THR A 143 -8.48 20.00 1.25
CA THR A 143 -8.66 18.55 1.35
C THR A 143 -8.55 18.08 2.79
N VAL A 144 -7.58 18.64 3.53
CA VAL A 144 -7.36 18.32 4.94
C VAL A 144 -8.59 18.71 5.76
N ASP A 145 -9.09 19.93 5.60
CA ASP A 145 -10.23 20.47 6.34
C ASP A 145 -11.52 19.66 6.07
N LEU A 146 -11.71 19.22 4.81
CA LEU A 146 -12.88 18.44 4.41
C LEU A 146 -12.83 16.99 4.88
N LEU A 147 -11.70 16.31 4.69
CA LEU A 147 -11.61 14.85 4.86
C LEU A 147 -11.11 14.44 6.24
N ARG A 148 -10.13 15.15 6.83
CA ARG A 148 -9.55 14.74 8.12
C ARG A 148 -10.43 15.01 9.33
N GLY A 149 -11.46 15.86 9.19
CA GLY A 149 -12.44 16.08 10.24
C GLY A 149 -13.33 14.85 10.55
N THR A 150 -13.26 13.80 9.74
CA THR A 150 -14.09 12.60 9.87
C THR A 150 -13.28 11.31 9.76
N GLN A 151 -13.69 10.28 10.51
CA GLN A 151 -13.04 8.96 10.43
C GLN A 151 -13.10 8.34 9.03
N ILE A 152 -14.19 8.54 8.30
CA ILE A 152 -14.35 8.02 6.93
C ILE A 152 -13.41 8.75 5.97
N GLY A 153 -13.31 10.08 6.05
CA GLY A 153 -12.42 10.84 5.19
C GLY A 153 -10.94 10.52 5.44
N SER A 154 -10.52 10.36 6.70
CA SER A 154 -9.17 9.90 7.05
C SER A 154 -8.90 8.49 6.48
N PHE A 155 -9.84 7.56 6.63
CA PHE A 155 -9.73 6.23 6.02
C PHE A 155 -9.60 6.27 4.49
N VAL A 156 -10.38 7.12 3.81
CA VAL A 156 -10.30 7.29 2.35
C VAL A 156 -8.93 7.82 1.94
N ILE A 157 -8.37 8.80 2.65
CA ILE A 157 -7.02 9.30 2.40
C ILE A 157 -5.99 8.17 2.57
N ASP A 158 -6.08 7.39 3.64
CA ASP A 158 -5.13 6.31 3.92
C ASP A 158 -5.18 5.22 2.85
N MET A 159 -6.38 4.81 2.42
CA MET A 159 -6.55 3.83 1.34
C MET A 159 -6.00 4.35 0.00
N THR A 160 -6.19 5.65 -0.27
CA THR A 160 -5.66 6.29 -1.49
C THR A 160 -4.13 6.31 -1.46
N TRP A 161 -3.53 6.59 -0.30
CA TRP A 161 -2.08 6.55 -0.12
C TRP A 161 -1.50 5.15 -0.27
N LEU A 162 -2.14 4.13 0.30
CA LEU A 162 -1.73 2.73 0.10
C LEU A 162 -1.75 2.35 -1.39
N ALA A 163 -2.84 2.67 -2.10
CA ALA A 163 -2.97 2.40 -3.53
C ALA A 163 -1.91 3.15 -4.34
N MET A 164 -1.68 4.43 -4.04
CA MET A 164 -0.72 5.25 -4.76
C MET A 164 0.73 4.83 -4.49
N GLY A 165 1.04 4.39 -3.27
CA GLY A 165 2.35 3.79 -2.96
C GLY A 165 2.64 2.57 -3.84
N LEU A 166 1.64 1.71 -4.06
CA LEU A 166 1.79 0.55 -4.96
C LEU A 166 2.03 0.99 -6.42
N ILE A 167 1.34 2.02 -6.88
CA ILE A 167 1.54 2.61 -8.22
C ILE A 167 2.96 3.18 -8.33
N ALA A 168 3.38 3.97 -7.34
CA ALA A 168 4.69 4.63 -7.32
C ALA A 168 5.85 3.63 -7.29
N TRP A 169 5.74 2.50 -6.60
CA TRP A 169 6.80 1.50 -6.57
C TRP A 169 6.79 0.50 -7.74
N SER A 170 5.67 0.39 -8.46
CA SER A 170 5.54 -0.57 -9.56
C SER A 170 6.59 -0.42 -10.68
N PRO A 171 6.95 0.79 -11.18
CA PRO A 171 8.02 0.93 -12.17
C PRO A 171 9.37 0.35 -11.71
N ILE A 172 9.63 0.31 -10.41
CA ILE A 172 10.91 -0.09 -9.84
C ILE A 172 10.98 -1.60 -9.60
N ILE A 173 9.92 -2.17 -9.02
CA ILE A 173 9.90 -3.52 -8.43
C ILE A 173 8.61 -4.30 -8.69
N SER A 174 7.79 -3.92 -9.67
CA SER A 174 6.60 -4.71 -10.01
C SER A 174 6.95 -6.19 -10.23
N PRO A 175 6.14 -7.13 -9.72
CA PRO A 175 6.33 -8.56 -9.99
C PRO A 175 5.90 -8.96 -11.41
N LEU A 176 5.31 -8.04 -12.19
CA LEU A 176 4.89 -8.30 -13.56
C LEU A 176 5.96 -7.86 -14.56
N PRO A 177 6.46 -8.78 -15.41
CA PRO A 177 7.50 -8.47 -16.39
C PRO A 177 7.03 -7.51 -17.51
N GLU A 178 5.72 -7.33 -17.69
CA GLU A 178 5.14 -6.40 -18.67
C GLU A 178 5.24 -4.92 -18.25
N VAL A 179 5.59 -4.65 -16.99
CA VAL A 179 5.84 -3.29 -16.52
C VAL A 179 7.20 -2.84 -17.03
N VAL A 180 7.25 -1.63 -17.57
CA VAL A 180 8.50 -1.05 -18.07
C VAL A 180 9.40 -0.76 -16.88
N HIS A 181 10.49 -1.53 -16.77
CA HIS A 181 11.53 -1.31 -15.76
C HIS A 181 12.64 -0.42 -16.32
N PRO A 182 12.83 0.79 -15.76
CA PRO A 182 13.88 1.68 -16.23
C PRO A 182 15.29 1.16 -15.91
N SER A 183 16.30 1.72 -16.57
CA SER A 183 17.70 1.53 -16.17
C SER A 183 17.97 2.07 -14.77
N VAL A 184 19.02 1.59 -14.11
CA VAL A 184 19.36 1.99 -12.73
C VAL A 184 19.43 3.52 -12.54
N PRO A 185 20.10 4.31 -13.42
CA PRO A 185 20.13 5.77 -13.28
C PRO A 185 18.73 6.41 -13.36
N ILE A 186 17.86 5.89 -14.23
CA ILE A 186 16.48 6.39 -14.35
C ILE A 186 15.66 6.01 -13.13
N LYS A 187 15.87 4.82 -12.53
CA LYS A 187 15.23 4.46 -11.26
C LYS A 187 15.60 5.42 -10.14
N LEU A 188 16.87 5.82 -10.04
CA LEU A 188 17.33 6.80 -9.06
C LEU A 188 16.71 8.18 -9.30
N ALA A 189 16.74 8.67 -10.53
CA ALA A 189 16.11 9.94 -10.89
C ALA A 189 14.59 9.92 -10.63
N TYR A 190 13.92 8.81 -10.97
CA TYR A 190 12.50 8.61 -10.70
C TYR A 190 12.20 8.68 -9.20
N LEU A 191 12.92 7.94 -8.36
CA LEU A 191 12.70 7.93 -6.91
C LEU A 191 13.01 9.29 -6.26
N PHE A 192 13.86 10.10 -6.88
CA PHE A 192 14.14 11.46 -6.42
C PHE A 192 13.03 12.45 -6.80
N LEU A 193 12.43 12.27 -7.98
CA LEU A 193 11.40 13.17 -8.52
C LEU A 193 9.97 12.78 -8.13
N ALA A 194 9.73 11.50 -7.85
CA ALA A 194 8.45 10.96 -7.42
C ALA A 194 8.27 11.18 -5.91
#